data_AF-A0A8K0M6U9-F1
#
_entry.id   AF-A0A8K0M6U9-F1
#
_cell.length_a   1.000
_cell.length_b   1.000
_cell.length_c   1.000
_cell.angle_alpha   90.00
_cell.angle_beta   90.00
_cell.angle_gamma   90.00
#
_symmetry.space_group_name_H-M   'P 1'
#
loop_
_entity.id
_entity.type
_entity.pdbx_description
1 polymer ?
#
loop_
_entity_poly.entity_id
_entity_poly.type
_entity_poly.pdbx_seq_one_letter_code
_entity_poly.pdbx_strand_id
1 'polypeptide(L)'
;MSGVANPASDVIVVMEGEPDVPGGGYHRPLRKRTRTTRALESEQQNGDMEWQEDESSEGALSHTRTKKRTTLKAAGSMTEAIQGLKRLLEQDFNKRMETMKAEFQLEFTKLSDRIAKEVTRTTAQMAQELSQVREQLTQVCSELEQTRLQLDIVNNAHAARSPSKTYTDAARMTPVSIITQAPSTVRSATPEPMFCTVDTSRVPDDHIGETTPAMIRTIIEAKKAPGARVLRDQLYPVKVDNINRAAVLDQDGKVLPGAMEALGQENEVQIAKIAWLSRKNSAKAYGSMVVYLTKNSDA
;
A
#
# COMPACT_ATOMS: atom_id res chain seq x y z
N MET A 1 -4.98 -59.84 -9.74
CA MET A 1 -6.35 -59.87 -9.19
C MET A 1 -6.31 -59.21 -7.83
N SER A 2 -7.32 -58.35 -7.53
CA SER A 2 -7.84 -57.85 -6.24
C SER A 2 -6.92 -57.79 -5.01
N GLY A 3 -6.93 -56.76 -4.15
CA GLY A 3 -7.93 -55.74 -3.88
C GLY A 3 -7.57 -54.99 -2.59
N VAL A 4 -8.33 -53.93 -2.36
CA VAL A 4 -8.36 -52.91 -1.29
C VAL A 4 -8.45 -53.48 0.15
N ALA A 5 -7.84 -52.79 1.15
CA ALA A 5 -8.51 -52.29 2.38
C ALA A 5 -7.56 -51.63 3.42
N ASN A 6 -8.11 -50.60 4.07
CA ASN A 6 -7.59 -49.66 5.08
C ASN A 6 -7.03 -50.28 6.39
N PRO A 7 -6.37 -49.43 7.20
CA PRO A 7 -6.72 -49.28 8.62
C PRO A 7 -7.30 -47.86 8.85
N ALA A 8 -8.60 -47.71 9.13
CA ALA A 8 -9.24 -47.85 10.45
C ALA A 8 -8.76 -46.77 11.45
N SER A 9 -9.72 -45.89 11.77
CA SER A 9 -9.66 -44.65 12.53
C SER A 9 -9.53 -44.81 14.05
N ASP A 10 -9.26 -43.65 14.66
CA ASP A 10 -9.70 -43.17 15.98
C ASP A 10 -9.15 -43.82 17.26
N VAL A 11 -8.59 -43.00 18.15
CA VAL A 11 -9.27 -42.58 19.40
C VAL A 11 -8.56 -41.33 19.97
N ILE A 12 -9.35 -40.28 20.17
CA ILE A 12 -9.04 -39.07 20.94
C ILE A 12 -9.26 -39.39 22.42
N VAL A 13 -8.28 -39.12 23.29
CA VAL A 13 -8.48 -39.08 24.74
C VAL A 13 -8.65 -37.62 25.16
N VAL A 14 -9.88 -37.28 25.54
CA VAL A 14 -10.27 -36.06 26.24
C VAL A 14 -9.84 -36.20 27.70
N MET A 15 -9.12 -35.21 28.23
CA MET A 15 -9.12 -34.93 29.66
C MET A 15 -9.54 -33.48 29.88
N GLU A 16 -10.81 -33.32 30.25
CA GLU A 16 -11.29 -32.18 31.03
C GLU A 16 -10.73 -32.28 32.46
N GLY A 17 -10.42 -31.13 33.04
CA GLY A 17 -10.03 -30.98 34.43
C GLY A 17 -9.99 -29.51 34.85
N GLU A 18 -11.13 -28.98 35.29
CA GLU A 18 -11.25 -27.95 36.34
C GLU A 18 -11.58 -28.68 37.68
N PRO A 19 -11.50 -28.10 38.91
CA PRO A 19 -11.71 -26.68 39.24
C PRO A 19 -10.87 -26.05 40.40
N ASP A 20 -11.10 -24.74 40.61
CA ASP A 20 -11.14 -23.94 41.87
C ASP A 20 -9.94 -23.12 42.47
N VAL A 21 -10.02 -21.78 42.29
CA VAL A 21 -10.01 -20.63 43.29
C VAL A 21 -8.68 -20.29 44.06
N PRO A 22 -8.36 -19.04 44.56
CA PRO A 22 -9.10 -17.74 44.63
C PRO A 22 -8.36 -16.44 44.17
N GLY A 23 -9.16 -15.43 43.84
CA GLY A 23 -9.13 -14.09 44.46
C GLY A 23 -7.88 -13.19 44.33
N GLY A 24 -7.95 -12.18 43.46
CA GLY A 24 -6.96 -11.09 43.41
C GLY A 24 -7.47 -9.88 42.62
N GLY A 25 -8.51 -9.21 43.13
CA GLY A 25 -9.03 -7.97 42.56
C GLY A 25 -8.05 -6.81 42.81
N TYR A 26 -7.43 -6.31 41.75
CA TYR A 26 -6.80 -4.99 41.76
C TYR A 26 -7.71 -4.02 41.02
N HIS A 27 -8.39 -3.17 41.78
CA HIS A 27 -9.08 -1.98 41.28
C HIS A 27 -8.08 -1.10 40.52
N ARG A 28 -8.33 -0.88 39.23
CA ARG A 28 -7.65 0.15 38.44
C ARG A 28 -8.17 1.52 38.90
N PRO A 29 -7.31 2.49 39.25
CA PRO A 29 -7.75 3.84 39.57
C PRO A 29 -8.49 4.47 38.38
N LEU A 30 -9.68 4.99 38.65
CA LEU A 30 -10.54 5.69 37.70
C LEU A 30 -9.77 6.90 37.14
N ARG A 31 -9.35 6.83 35.87
CA ARG A 31 -8.80 8.01 35.17
C ARG A 31 -9.88 9.10 35.16
N LYS A 32 -9.54 10.28 35.70
CA LYS A 32 -10.36 11.49 35.56
C LYS A 32 -10.60 11.73 34.07
N ARG A 33 -11.86 11.72 33.65
CA ARG A 33 -12.26 12.02 32.27
C ARG A 33 -11.99 13.49 32.00
N THR A 34 -11.01 13.80 31.16
CA THR A 34 -10.94 15.10 30.51
C THR A 34 -12.07 15.14 29.48
N ARG A 35 -13.04 16.05 29.71
CA ARG A 35 -14.21 16.25 28.84
C ARG A 35 -13.70 16.74 27.48
N THR A 36 -13.94 15.98 26.41
CA THR A 36 -13.58 16.38 25.05
C THR A 36 -14.61 17.38 24.53
N THR A 37 -14.20 18.24 23.59
CA THR A 37 -14.99 19.35 23.02
C THR A 37 -16.33 18.93 22.43
N ARG A 38 -16.52 17.67 22.03
CA ARG A 38 -17.82 17.14 21.57
C ARG A 38 -18.91 17.06 22.65
N ALA A 39 -18.55 17.03 23.93
CA ALA A 39 -19.53 16.91 25.02
C ALA A 39 -20.11 18.27 25.49
N LEU A 40 -19.60 19.40 24.97
CA LEU A 40 -20.18 20.73 25.18
C LEU A 40 -21.23 21.07 24.11
N GLU A 41 -21.11 20.50 22.91
CA GLU A 41 -22.00 20.78 21.77
C GLU A 41 -23.39 20.15 21.95
N SER A 42 -23.51 19.04 22.68
CA SER A 42 -24.79 18.37 22.97
C SER A 42 -25.63 19.06 24.06
N GLU A 43 -25.04 19.90 24.92
CA GLU A 43 -25.81 20.65 25.93
C GLU A 43 -26.44 21.94 25.37
N GLN A 44 -25.98 22.40 24.19
CA GLN A 44 -26.48 23.62 23.57
C GLN A 44 -27.71 23.40 22.66
N GLN A 45 -28.08 22.15 22.37
CA GLN A 45 -29.26 21.81 21.57
C GLN A 45 -30.54 21.58 22.41
N ASN A 46 -30.46 21.63 23.74
CA ASN A 46 -31.64 21.52 24.63
C ASN A 46 -32.18 22.89 25.12
N GLY A 47 -31.72 24.00 24.54
CA GLY A 47 -32.10 25.36 24.95
C GLY A 47 -33.29 25.96 24.19
N ASP A 48 -33.71 25.38 23.06
CA ASP A 48 -34.81 25.90 22.23
C ASP A 48 -36.15 25.27 22.66
N MET A 49 -36.60 25.61 23.87
CA MET A 49 -38.00 25.45 24.26
C MET A 49 -38.65 26.83 24.23
N GLU A 50 -39.22 27.17 23.08
CA GLU A 50 -40.09 28.31 22.84
C GLU A 50 -41.32 28.20 23.78
N TRP A 51 -41.34 28.99 24.85
CA TRP A 51 -42.57 29.19 25.63
C TRP A 51 -43.48 30.12 24.83
N GLN A 52 -44.47 29.54 24.15
CA GLN A 52 -45.68 30.26 23.75
C GLN A 52 -46.50 30.53 25.01
N GLU A 53 -46.54 31.79 25.43
CA GLU A 53 -47.50 32.26 26.44
C GLU A 53 -48.84 32.49 25.73
N ASP A 54 -49.79 31.59 25.98
CA ASP A 54 -51.20 31.75 25.66
C ASP A 54 -51.81 32.90 26.49
N GLU A 55 -52.51 33.79 25.80
CA GLU A 55 -53.39 34.80 26.37
C GLU A 55 -54.49 34.15 27.22
N SER A 56 -54.64 34.58 28.47
CA SER A 56 -55.92 34.46 29.17
C SER A 56 -56.11 35.55 30.23
N SER A 57 -57.36 35.95 30.36
CA SER A 57 -57.85 37.29 30.70
C SER A 57 -57.98 37.60 32.21
N GLU A 58 -58.20 38.90 32.47
CA GLU A 58 -58.95 39.54 33.56
C GLU A 58 -58.21 40.17 34.75
N GLY A 59 -58.55 41.44 35.02
CA GLY A 59 -58.45 42.05 36.35
C GLY A 59 -58.05 43.53 36.37
N ALA A 60 -58.99 44.42 36.72
CA ALA A 60 -58.91 45.87 36.56
C ALA A 60 -58.24 46.63 37.72
N LEU A 61 -57.93 47.92 37.45
CA LEU A 61 -57.81 49.08 38.39
C LEU A 61 -56.60 49.04 39.38
N SER A 62 -55.81 50.08 39.67
CA SER A 62 -56.02 51.52 39.70
C SER A 62 -54.68 52.29 39.75
N HIS A 63 -54.76 53.56 39.35
CA HIS A 63 -53.76 54.64 39.41
C HIS A 63 -52.92 54.79 40.69
N THR A 64 -51.65 55.19 40.52
CA THR A 64 -51.08 56.37 41.21
C THR A 64 -49.99 57.04 40.38
N ARG A 65 -50.18 58.33 40.09
CA ARG A 65 -49.24 59.28 39.49
C ARG A 65 -48.33 59.83 40.59
N THR A 66 -47.02 59.97 40.37
CA THR A 66 -46.29 61.25 40.54
C THR A 66 -44.77 61.18 40.29
N LYS A 67 -44.32 62.27 39.65
CA LYS A 67 -43.06 63.01 39.82
C LYS A 67 -41.82 62.66 38.98
N LYS A 68 -41.56 63.65 38.10
CA LYS A 68 -40.28 64.27 37.74
C LYS A 68 -39.42 63.60 36.67
N ARG A 69 -39.76 63.98 35.43
CA ARG A 69 -38.79 64.39 34.40
C ARG A 69 -37.70 65.29 35.01
N THR A 70 -36.50 64.72 35.14
CA THR A 70 -35.24 65.45 35.04
C THR A 70 -34.27 64.56 34.24
N THR A 71 -33.78 65.12 33.14
CA THR A 71 -32.64 64.69 32.31
C THR A 71 -32.74 63.35 31.53
N LEU A 72 -33.65 63.31 30.54
CA LEU A 72 -33.42 62.56 29.29
C LEU A 72 -32.27 63.23 28.50
N LYS A 73 -31.03 63.09 28.97
CA LYS A 73 -29.81 63.47 28.21
C LYS A 73 -28.56 62.64 28.55
N ALA A 74 -28.66 61.70 29.50
CA ALA A 74 -27.58 60.76 29.82
C ALA A 74 -27.72 59.40 29.10
N ALA A 75 -28.96 58.99 28.76
CA ALA A 75 -29.22 57.70 28.10
C ALA A 75 -28.68 57.65 26.65
N GLY A 76 -28.78 58.75 25.90
CA GLY A 76 -28.24 58.85 24.53
C GLY A 76 -26.71 58.69 24.48
N SER A 77 -26.01 59.22 25.48
CA SER A 77 -24.55 59.11 25.60
C SER A 77 -24.10 57.66 25.88
N MET A 78 -24.86 56.91 26.69
CA MET A 78 -24.55 55.51 26.99
C MET A 78 -24.79 54.60 25.78
N THR A 79 -25.88 54.82 25.02
CA THR A 79 -26.14 54.07 23.79
C THR A 79 -25.10 54.35 22.70
N GLU A 80 -24.64 55.60 22.57
CA GLU A 80 -23.54 55.97 21.67
C GLU A 80 -22.22 55.31 22.08
N ALA A 81 -21.92 55.27 23.39
CA ALA A 81 -20.74 54.59 23.91
C ALA A 81 -20.76 53.07 23.64
N ILE A 82 -21.92 52.41 23.83
CA ILE A 82 -22.10 50.99 23.51
C ILE A 82 -21.95 50.74 22.01
N GLN A 83 -22.53 51.60 21.17
CA GLN A 83 -22.45 51.46 19.73
C GLN A 83 -21.02 51.73 19.20
N GLY A 84 -20.28 52.64 19.83
CA GLY A 84 -18.86 52.88 19.59
C GLY A 84 -18.00 51.66 19.93
N LEU A 85 -18.24 51.05 21.10
CA LEU A 85 -17.55 49.81 21.51
C LEU A 85 -17.84 48.65 20.56
N LYS A 86 -19.10 48.49 20.13
CA LYS A 86 -19.47 47.48 19.12
C LYS A 86 -18.70 47.67 17.82
N ARG A 87 -18.67 48.90 17.27
CA ARG A 87 -17.91 49.21 16.05
C ARG A 87 -16.42 48.96 16.22
N LEU A 88 -15.85 49.30 17.38
CA LEU A 88 -14.43 49.10 17.67
C LEU A 88 -14.08 47.60 17.69
N LEU A 89 -14.91 46.79 18.34
CA LEU A 89 -14.70 45.35 18.43
C LEU A 89 -14.86 44.67 17.06
N GLU A 90 -15.87 45.07 16.30
CA GLU A 90 -16.11 44.62 14.93
C GLU A 90 -14.92 44.98 14.01
N GLN A 91 -14.41 46.19 14.14
CA GLN A 91 -13.24 46.65 13.39
C GLN A 91 -11.98 45.88 13.77
N ASP A 92 -11.73 45.64 15.06
CA ASP A 92 -10.57 44.87 15.53
C ASP A 92 -10.65 43.42 15.03
N PHE A 93 -11.83 42.79 15.10
CA PHE A 93 -12.04 41.45 14.60
C PHE A 93 -11.80 41.37 13.09
N ASN A 94 -12.38 42.27 12.30
CA ASN A 94 -12.18 42.31 10.85
C ASN A 94 -10.71 42.55 10.49
N LYS A 95 -10.02 43.42 11.21
CA LYS A 95 -8.58 43.66 11.01
C LYS A 95 -7.76 42.39 11.29
N ARG A 96 -8.06 41.68 12.38
CA ARG A 96 -7.39 40.41 12.72
C ARG A 96 -7.69 39.33 11.69
N MET A 97 -8.92 39.24 11.21
CA MET A 97 -9.33 38.29 10.16
C MET A 97 -8.56 38.53 8.86
N GLU A 98 -8.46 39.78 8.40
CA GLU A 98 -7.69 40.10 7.19
C GLU A 98 -6.18 39.88 7.40
N THR A 99 -5.66 40.12 8.61
CA THR A 99 -4.26 39.81 8.94
C THR A 99 -4.00 38.30 8.86
N MET A 100 -4.85 37.49 9.49
CA MET A 100 -4.75 36.03 9.48
C MET A 100 -4.87 35.47 8.06
N LYS A 101 -5.78 36.02 7.25
CA LYS A 101 -5.93 35.67 5.84
C LYS A 101 -4.69 36.00 5.03
N ALA A 102 -4.09 37.16 5.24
CA ALA A 102 -2.85 37.55 4.57
C ALA A 102 -1.67 36.63 4.95
N GLU A 103 -1.54 36.28 6.23
CA GLU A 103 -0.52 35.34 6.71
C GLU A 103 -0.70 33.94 6.08
N PHE A 104 -1.93 33.43 6.05
CA PHE A 104 -2.21 32.14 5.43
C PHE A 104 -1.90 32.14 3.93
N GLN A 105 -2.31 33.20 3.22
CA GLN A 105 -2.00 33.37 1.81
C GLN A 105 -0.49 33.44 1.55
N LEU A 106 0.25 34.11 2.43
CA LEU A 106 1.71 34.18 2.35
C LEU A 106 2.37 32.81 2.54
N GLU A 107 1.94 32.03 3.52
CA GLU A 107 2.49 30.68 3.71
C GLU A 107 2.09 29.73 2.58
N PHE A 108 0.89 29.86 2.02
CA PHE A 108 0.48 29.07 0.85
C PHE A 108 1.33 29.40 -0.39
N THR A 109 1.53 30.68 -0.67
CA THR A 109 2.39 31.12 -1.80
C THR A 109 3.83 30.67 -1.61
N LYS A 110 4.38 30.79 -0.40
CA LYS A 110 5.72 30.30 -0.07
C LYS A 110 5.84 28.79 -0.20
N LEU A 111 4.82 28.02 0.20
CA LEU A 111 4.80 26.57 0.00
C LEU A 111 4.75 26.22 -1.50
N SER A 112 3.89 26.89 -2.26
CA SER A 112 3.79 26.72 -3.72
C SER A 112 5.11 27.01 -4.41
N ASP A 113 5.80 28.10 -4.04
CA ASP A 113 7.12 28.45 -4.56
C ASP A 113 8.19 27.40 -4.22
N ARG A 114 8.16 26.84 -3.00
CA ARG A 114 9.09 25.78 -2.59
C ARG A 114 8.87 24.51 -3.41
N ILE A 115 7.61 24.12 -3.60
CA ILE A 115 7.26 22.97 -4.44
C ILE A 115 7.71 23.21 -5.88
N ALA A 116 7.44 24.39 -6.45
CA ALA A 116 7.87 24.71 -7.82
C ALA A 116 9.42 24.66 -7.97
N LYS A 117 10.15 25.18 -6.98
CA LYS A 117 11.62 25.09 -6.95
C LYS A 117 12.11 23.65 -6.83
N GLU A 118 11.48 22.84 -5.99
CA GLU A 118 11.88 21.43 -5.83
C GLU A 118 11.56 20.62 -7.09
N VAL A 119 10.40 20.82 -7.71
CA VAL A 119 10.01 20.17 -8.96
C VAL A 119 10.96 20.54 -10.09
N THR A 120 11.30 21.83 -10.25
CA THR A 120 12.25 22.26 -11.28
C THR A 120 13.66 21.71 -11.03
N ARG A 121 14.10 21.65 -9.76
CA ARG A 121 15.39 21.08 -9.38
C ARG A 121 15.48 19.59 -9.68
N THR A 122 14.49 18.80 -9.25
CA THR A 122 14.46 17.35 -9.48
C THR A 122 14.30 17.02 -10.97
N THR A 123 13.51 17.81 -11.70
CA THR A 123 13.40 17.69 -13.17
C THR A 123 14.74 17.94 -13.86
N ALA A 124 15.48 18.98 -13.45
CA ALA A 124 16.80 19.28 -13.99
C ALA A 124 17.82 18.18 -13.67
N GLN A 125 17.80 17.65 -12.44
CA GLN A 125 18.67 16.54 -12.05
C GLN A 125 18.37 15.29 -12.89
N MET A 126 17.11 14.91 -13.04
CA MET A 126 16.72 13.75 -13.85
C MET A 126 17.11 13.94 -15.32
N ALA A 127 16.93 15.15 -15.88
CA ALA A 127 17.36 15.45 -17.25
C ALA A 127 18.88 15.31 -17.43
N GLN A 128 19.67 15.71 -16.43
CA GLN A 128 21.12 15.54 -16.42
C GLN A 128 21.51 14.05 -16.38
N GLU A 129 20.90 13.27 -15.49
CA GLU A 129 21.16 11.82 -15.38
C GLU A 129 20.80 11.09 -16.68
N LEU A 130 19.66 11.42 -17.31
CA LEU A 130 19.28 10.87 -18.61
C LEU A 130 20.29 11.24 -19.71
N SER A 131 20.81 12.46 -19.71
CA SER A 131 21.85 12.87 -20.66
C SER A 131 23.14 12.09 -20.46
N GLN A 132 23.55 11.86 -19.21
CA GLN A 132 24.74 11.08 -18.88
C GLN A 132 24.60 9.62 -19.33
N VAL A 133 23.44 9.00 -19.06
CA VAL A 133 23.16 7.62 -19.52
C VAL A 133 23.16 7.55 -21.04
N ARG A 134 22.59 8.55 -21.73
CA ARG A 134 22.60 8.60 -23.20
C ARG A 134 24.03 8.68 -23.76
N GLU A 135 24.89 9.46 -23.13
CA GLU A 135 26.30 9.57 -23.52
C GLU A 135 27.06 8.26 -23.31
N GLN A 136 26.88 7.61 -22.14
CA GLN A 136 27.45 6.29 -21.87
C GLN A 136 26.97 5.23 -22.86
N LEU A 137 25.68 5.23 -23.21
CA LEU A 137 25.14 4.31 -24.22
C LEU A 137 25.77 4.55 -25.58
N THR A 138 25.95 5.82 -25.97
CA THR A 138 26.60 6.19 -27.23
C THR A 138 28.05 5.72 -27.27
N GLN A 139 28.77 5.83 -26.16
CA GLN A 139 30.14 5.35 -26.02
C GLN A 139 30.21 3.81 -26.14
N VAL A 140 29.34 3.07 -25.45
CA VAL A 140 29.32 1.60 -25.55
C VAL A 140 28.99 1.15 -26.96
N CYS A 141 28.08 1.84 -27.65
CA CYS A 141 27.75 1.56 -29.04
C CYS A 141 28.98 1.73 -29.96
N SER A 142 29.76 2.81 -29.81
CA SER A 142 30.95 3.04 -30.65
C SER A 142 32.08 2.03 -30.35
N GLU A 143 32.28 1.65 -29.08
CA GLU A 143 33.23 0.59 -28.70
C GLU A 143 32.81 -0.77 -29.27
N LEU A 144 31.52 -1.10 -29.27
CA LEU A 144 30.99 -2.33 -29.85
C LEU A 144 31.13 -2.35 -31.37
N GLU A 145 30.90 -1.24 -32.05
CA GLU A 145 31.15 -1.12 -33.49
C GLU A 145 32.63 -1.25 -33.82
N GLN A 146 33.51 -0.64 -33.02
CA GLN A 146 34.95 -0.76 -33.18
C GLN A 146 35.43 -2.21 -33.03
N THR A 147 34.96 -2.93 -32.00
CA THR A 147 35.32 -4.34 -31.80
C THR A 147 34.79 -5.24 -32.91
N ARG A 148 33.59 -4.94 -33.44
CA ARG A 148 33.04 -5.64 -34.61
C ARG A 148 33.91 -5.46 -35.85
N LEU A 149 34.37 -4.24 -36.13
CA LEU A 149 35.28 -3.97 -37.24
C LEU A 149 36.63 -4.67 -37.07
N GLN A 150 37.17 -4.72 -35.85
CA GLN A 150 38.39 -5.49 -35.57
C GLN A 150 38.21 -6.98 -35.85
N LEU A 151 37.06 -7.55 -35.46
CA LEU A 151 36.76 -8.96 -35.71
C LEU A 151 36.64 -9.27 -37.21
N ASP A 152 36.01 -8.40 -38.00
CA ASP A 152 35.91 -8.55 -39.45
C ASP A 152 37.27 -8.54 -40.14
N ILE A 153 38.20 -7.69 -39.69
CA ILE A 153 39.58 -7.65 -40.19
C ILE A 153 40.30 -8.97 -39.86
N VAL A 154 40.17 -9.48 -38.64
CA VAL A 154 40.79 -10.75 -38.22
C VAL A 154 40.21 -11.93 -39.01
N ASN A 155 38.89 -12.00 -39.19
CA ASN A 155 38.24 -13.05 -39.96
C ASN A 155 38.66 -13.03 -41.44
N ASN A 156 38.70 -11.85 -42.07
CA ASN A 156 39.16 -11.71 -43.46
C ASN A 156 40.66 -12.01 -43.60
N ALA A 157 41.49 -11.64 -42.63
CA ALA A 157 42.90 -12.01 -42.61
C ALA A 157 43.09 -13.53 -42.47
N HIS A 158 42.24 -14.22 -41.69
CA HIS A 158 42.22 -15.68 -41.62
C HIS A 158 41.73 -16.34 -42.93
N ALA A 159 40.74 -15.75 -43.61
CA ALA A 159 40.29 -16.21 -44.92
C ALA A 159 41.39 -16.07 -46.00
N ALA A 160 42.15 -14.97 -45.96
CA ALA A 160 43.32 -14.76 -46.84
C ALA A 160 44.53 -15.63 -46.46
N ARG A 161 44.62 -16.07 -45.19
CA ARG A 161 45.66 -16.97 -44.68
C ARG A 161 45.24 -18.44 -44.70
N SER A 162 44.29 -18.81 -45.55
CA SER A 162 44.07 -20.18 -45.96
C SER A 162 44.91 -20.50 -47.21
N PRO A 163 46.19 -20.91 -47.09
CA PRO A 163 46.60 -22.02 -47.93
C PRO A 163 45.77 -23.20 -47.48
N SER A 164 45.05 -23.83 -48.40
CA SER A 164 44.45 -25.14 -48.21
C SER A 164 45.52 -26.11 -47.68
N LYS A 165 45.74 -26.13 -46.37
CA LYS A 165 46.50 -27.17 -45.69
C LYS A 165 45.57 -28.35 -45.56
N THR A 166 45.52 -29.04 -46.69
CA THR A 166 45.20 -30.44 -46.89
C THR A 166 45.23 -31.24 -45.60
N TYR A 167 44.12 -31.96 -45.39
CA TYR A 167 43.76 -33.03 -44.45
C TYR A 167 44.87 -34.03 -44.02
N THR A 168 46.09 -33.93 -44.53
CA THR A 168 47.21 -34.85 -44.30
C THR A 168 48.16 -34.47 -43.15
N ASP A 169 48.11 -33.24 -42.63
CA ASP A 169 49.03 -32.76 -41.56
C ASP A 169 48.59 -33.23 -40.15
N ALA A 170 47.29 -33.45 -39.95
CA ALA A 170 46.72 -33.88 -38.65
C ALA A 170 46.89 -35.39 -38.36
N ALA A 171 47.09 -36.23 -39.39
CA ALA A 171 47.21 -37.68 -39.24
C ALA A 171 48.61 -38.16 -38.85
N ARG A 172 49.60 -37.26 -38.69
CA ARG A 172 50.99 -37.63 -38.32
C ARG A 172 51.33 -37.40 -36.85
N MET A 173 50.40 -36.86 -36.05
CA MET A 173 50.59 -36.78 -34.62
C MET A 173 50.05 -38.05 -33.96
N THR A 174 50.97 -38.88 -33.48
CA THR A 174 50.68 -40.04 -32.64
C THR A 174 49.84 -39.60 -31.44
N PRO A 175 48.63 -40.15 -31.20
CA PRO A 175 47.88 -39.80 -30.00
C PRO A 175 48.55 -40.47 -28.80
N VAL A 176 49.27 -39.68 -28.00
CA VAL A 176 49.61 -40.04 -26.63
C VAL A 176 48.30 -40.04 -25.85
N SER A 177 47.91 -41.22 -25.37
CA SER A 177 46.74 -41.39 -24.52
C SER A 177 46.95 -40.66 -23.20
N ILE A 178 46.16 -39.62 -22.93
CA ILE A 178 45.94 -39.15 -21.57
C ILE A 178 44.42 -39.07 -21.38
N ILE A 179 43.91 -40.13 -20.75
CA ILE A 179 42.59 -40.16 -20.14
C ILE A 179 42.65 -39.18 -18.97
N THR A 180 41.99 -38.03 -19.10
CA THR A 180 41.63 -37.20 -17.94
C THR A 180 40.13 -37.01 -17.96
N GLN A 181 39.48 -37.71 -17.03
CA GLN A 181 38.06 -37.67 -16.74
C GLN A 181 37.62 -36.22 -16.47
N ALA A 182 36.55 -35.77 -17.13
CA ALA A 182 35.89 -34.52 -16.79
C ALA A 182 35.24 -34.66 -15.40
N PRO A 183 35.46 -33.73 -14.47
CA PRO A 183 34.82 -33.79 -13.16
C PRO A 183 33.33 -33.48 -13.31
N SER A 184 32.50 -34.38 -12.78
CA SER A 184 31.10 -34.13 -12.51
C SER A 184 30.98 -32.99 -11.49
N THR A 185 30.69 -31.78 -11.98
CA THR A 185 30.37 -30.66 -11.10
C THR A 185 29.04 -30.93 -10.41
N VAL A 186 29.11 -30.95 -9.08
CA VAL A 186 28.02 -31.09 -8.13
C VAL A 186 26.87 -30.14 -8.50
N ARG A 187 25.67 -30.71 -8.67
CA ARG A 187 24.45 -29.93 -8.91
C ARG A 187 24.16 -29.05 -7.70
N SER A 188 24.24 -27.74 -7.92
CA SER A 188 23.68 -26.72 -7.03
C SER A 188 22.15 -26.89 -6.95
N ALA A 189 21.60 -26.82 -5.73
CA ALA A 189 20.18 -26.98 -5.43
C ALA A 189 19.37 -25.70 -5.70
N THR A 190 19.53 -25.10 -6.88
CA THR A 190 18.65 -24.03 -7.36
C THR A 190 17.74 -24.62 -8.44
N PRO A 191 16.40 -24.60 -8.30
CA PRO A 191 15.50 -25.12 -9.32
C PRO A 191 15.61 -24.23 -10.56
N GLU A 192 16.32 -24.76 -11.56
CA GLU A 192 16.43 -24.18 -12.89
C GLU A 192 15.02 -24.03 -13.49
N PRO A 193 14.66 -22.87 -14.06
CA PRO A 193 13.33 -22.67 -14.63
C PRO A 193 13.14 -23.65 -15.79
N MET A 194 12.29 -24.65 -15.60
CA MET A 194 11.92 -25.58 -16.67
C MET A 194 11.03 -24.86 -17.67
N PHE A 195 11.58 -24.56 -18.85
CA PHE A 195 10.81 -24.02 -19.97
C PHE A 195 10.14 -25.17 -20.73
N CYS A 196 8.82 -25.11 -20.86
CA CYS A 196 8.05 -26.07 -21.67
C CYS A 196 7.69 -25.43 -23.01
N THR A 197 7.89 -26.15 -24.11
CA THR A 197 7.35 -25.78 -25.42
C THR A 197 5.96 -26.37 -25.59
N VAL A 198 5.01 -25.57 -26.08
CA VAL A 198 3.65 -26.04 -26.38
C VAL A 198 3.52 -26.16 -27.89
N ASP A 199 3.26 -27.37 -28.37
CA ASP A 199 3.00 -27.63 -29.79
C ASP A 199 1.55 -27.26 -30.14
N THR A 200 1.38 -26.19 -30.91
CA THR A 200 0.08 -25.72 -31.42
C THR A 200 -0.21 -26.22 -32.83
N SER A 201 0.64 -27.06 -33.43
CA SER A 201 0.50 -27.55 -34.82
C SER A 201 -0.77 -28.37 -35.08
N ARG A 202 -1.47 -28.79 -34.02
CA ARG A 202 -2.69 -29.61 -34.09
C ARG A 202 -3.97 -28.81 -33.81
N VAL A 203 -3.87 -27.50 -33.63
CA VAL A 203 -5.05 -26.62 -33.46
C VAL A 203 -5.69 -26.41 -34.84
N PRO A 204 -6.98 -26.73 -35.03
CA PRO A 204 -7.68 -26.47 -36.30
C PRO A 204 -7.65 -24.98 -36.64
N ASP A 205 -7.55 -24.63 -37.94
CA ASP A 205 -7.38 -23.25 -38.41
C ASP A 205 -8.44 -22.27 -37.88
N ASP A 206 -9.67 -22.76 -37.68
CA ASP A 206 -10.80 -21.98 -37.15
C ASP A 206 -10.62 -21.52 -35.68
N HIS A 207 -9.68 -22.11 -34.94
CA HIS A 207 -9.45 -21.85 -33.50
C HIS A 207 -8.05 -21.31 -33.20
N ILE A 208 -7.24 -21.03 -34.21
CA ILE A 208 -5.87 -20.52 -34.04
C ILE A 208 -5.87 -19.12 -33.40
N GLY A 209 -6.85 -18.27 -33.73
CA GLY A 209 -7.00 -16.92 -33.15
C GLY A 209 -7.46 -16.92 -31.68
N GLU A 210 -8.16 -17.97 -31.25
CA GLU A 210 -8.67 -18.12 -29.88
C GLU A 210 -7.65 -18.78 -28.94
N THR A 211 -6.65 -19.45 -29.50
CA THR A 211 -5.63 -20.20 -28.78
C THR A 211 -4.48 -19.27 -28.35
N THR A 212 -4.79 -18.35 -27.44
CA THR A 212 -3.78 -17.45 -26.86
C THR A 212 -2.92 -18.17 -25.80
N PRO A 213 -1.67 -17.75 -25.57
CA PRO A 213 -0.84 -18.27 -24.49
C PRO A 213 -1.53 -18.21 -23.12
N ALA A 214 -2.37 -17.20 -22.87
CA ALA A 214 -3.17 -17.07 -21.66
C ALA A 214 -4.23 -18.18 -21.55
N MET A 215 -4.98 -18.46 -22.63
CA MET A 215 -5.98 -19.54 -22.65
C MET A 215 -5.33 -20.91 -22.46
N ILE A 216 -4.21 -21.16 -23.15
CA ILE A 216 -3.43 -22.40 -23.00
C ILE A 216 -3.00 -22.57 -21.54
N ARG A 217 -2.50 -21.50 -20.91
CA ARG A 217 -2.13 -21.50 -19.49
C ARG A 217 -3.32 -21.84 -18.60
N THR A 218 -4.48 -21.21 -18.82
CA THR A 218 -5.70 -21.46 -18.05
C THR A 218 -6.18 -22.91 -18.17
N ILE A 219 -6.15 -23.50 -19.38
CA ILE A 219 -6.58 -24.89 -19.61
C ILE A 219 -5.63 -25.89 -18.94
N ILE A 220 -4.32 -25.68 -19.04
CA ILE A 220 -3.31 -26.49 -18.34
C ILE A 220 -3.52 -26.38 -16.82
N GLU A 221 -3.84 -25.17 -16.35
CA GLU A 221 -4.06 -24.93 -14.92
C GLU A 221 -5.35 -25.56 -14.39
N ALA A 222 -6.40 -25.60 -15.20
CA ALA A 222 -7.66 -26.25 -14.87
C ALA A 222 -7.56 -27.79 -14.87
N LYS A 223 -6.69 -28.36 -15.71
CA LYS A 223 -6.48 -29.81 -15.85
C LYS A 223 -5.36 -30.38 -14.95
N LYS A 224 -5.00 -29.71 -13.86
CA LYS A 224 -3.94 -30.19 -12.95
C LYS A 224 -4.29 -31.55 -12.33
N ALA A 225 -3.43 -32.55 -12.56
CA ALA A 225 -3.41 -33.76 -11.76
C ALA A 225 -2.95 -33.45 -10.31
N PRO A 226 -3.40 -34.21 -9.29
CA PRO A 226 -2.92 -34.05 -7.91
C PRO A 226 -1.38 -34.09 -7.87
N GLY A 227 -0.75 -32.99 -7.47
CA GLY A 227 0.72 -32.86 -7.40
C GLY A 227 1.38 -32.02 -8.50
N ALA A 228 0.64 -31.58 -9.54
CA ALA A 228 1.17 -30.66 -10.54
C ALA A 228 1.39 -29.25 -9.95
N ARG A 229 2.65 -28.90 -9.68
CA ARG A 229 3.06 -27.54 -9.30
C ARG A 229 3.32 -26.76 -10.59
N VAL A 230 2.31 -26.01 -11.04
CA VAL A 230 2.57 -24.89 -11.95
C VAL A 230 3.48 -23.93 -11.19
N LEU A 231 4.52 -23.43 -11.86
CA LEU A 231 5.38 -22.34 -11.39
C LEU A 231 4.49 -21.09 -11.28
N ARG A 232 3.65 -21.06 -10.24
CA ARG A 232 2.86 -19.88 -9.89
C ARG A 232 3.86 -18.85 -9.42
N ASP A 233 3.64 -17.61 -9.84
CA ASP A 233 4.34 -16.40 -9.45
C ASP A 233 5.06 -16.60 -8.11
N GLN A 234 6.40 -16.51 -8.11
CA GLN A 234 7.16 -16.65 -6.87
C GLN A 234 6.63 -15.59 -5.91
N LEU A 235 5.84 -16.01 -4.93
CA LEU A 235 5.26 -15.14 -3.93
C LEU A 235 6.14 -15.15 -2.69
N TYR A 236 6.44 -13.97 -2.18
CA TYR A 236 7.35 -13.77 -1.06
C TYR A 236 6.54 -13.47 0.20
N PRO A 237 6.45 -14.41 1.16
CA PRO A 237 5.64 -14.24 2.36
C PRO A 237 6.37 -13.37 3.39
N VAL A 238 5.73 -12.29 3.80
CA VAL A 238 6.19 -11.40 4.88
C VAL A 238 5.23 -11.51 6.06
N LYS A 239 5.76 -11.85 7.24
CA LYS A 239 4.99 -11.85 8.47
C LYS A 239 4.90 -10.44 9.03
N VAL A 240 3.68 -9.98 9.30
CA VAL A 240 3.43 -8.68 9.91
C VAL A 240 2.66 -8.87 11.22
N ASP A 241 3.25 -8.40 12.31
CA ASP A 241 2.67 -8.49 13.65
C ASP A 241 1.98 -7.16 14.03
N ASN A 242 1.12 -7.21 15.06
CA ASN A 242 0.45 -6.03 15.64
C ASN A 242 -0.44 -5.24 14.65
N ILE A 243 -1.10 -5.92 13.73
CA ILE A 243 -2.06 -5.35 12.79
C ILE A 243 -3.41 -5.15 13.48
N ASN A 244 -4.04 -3.99 13.29
CA ASN A 244 -5.41 -3.76 13.72
C ASN A 244 -6.37 -4.64 12.92
N ARG A 245 -7.08 -5.54 13.59
CA ARG A 245 -8.01 -6.49 12.99
C ARG A 245 -9.08 -5.78 12.16
N ALA A 246 -9.67 -4.70 12.68
CA ALA A 246 -10.77 -4.00 12.03
C ALA A 246 -10.36 -3.25 10.74
N ALA A 247 -9.05 -3.05 10.53
CA ALA A 247 -8.53 -2.43 9.31
C ALA A 247 -8.37 -3.42 8.15
N VAL A 248 -8.24 -4.72 8.45
CA VAL A 248 -7.93 -5.75 7.44
C VAL A 248 -9.07 -6.77 7.31
N LEU A 249 -9.81 -7.05 8.37
CA LEU A 249 -10.85 -8.06 8.41
C LEU A 249 -12.23 -7.50 8.72
N ASP A 250 -13.26 -8.12 8.14
CA ASP A 250 -14.66 -7.91 8.50
C ASP A 250 -15.06 -8.67 9.78
N GLN A 251 -16.36 -8.59 10.13
CA GLN A 251 -16.93 -9.27 11.29
C GLN A 251 -16.85 -10.79 11.18
N ASP A 252 -16.90 -11.33 9.95
CA ASP A 252 -16.80 -12.76 9.63
C ASP A 252 -15.34 -13.24 9.55
N GLY A 253 -14.37 -12.33 9.72
CA GLY A 253 -12.94 -12.62 9.64
C GLY A 253 -12.46 -12.91 8.21
N LYS A 254 -13.17 -12.43 7.18
CA LYS A 254 -12.69 -12.35 5.80
C LYS A 254 -11.94 -11.03 5.60
N VAL A 255 -11.04 -11.01 4.62
CA VAL A 255 -10.29 -9.80 4.30
C VAL A 255 -11.24 -8.78 3.67
N LEU A 256 -11.19 -7.53 4.16
CA LEU A 256 -12.02 -6.44 3.66
C LEU A 256 -11.73 -6.16 2.17
N PRO A 257 -12.75 -5.89 1.35
CA PRO A 257 -12.54 -5.35 0.01
C PRO A 257 -11.71 -4.07 0.07
N GLY A 258 -10.66 -3.98 -0.74
CA GLY A 258 -9.76 -2.83 -0.79
C GLY A 258 -8.63 -2.82 0.26
N ALA A 259 -8.65 -3.68 1.29
CA ALA A 259 -7.55 -3.72 2.27
C ALA A 259 -6.20 -4.05 1.63
N MET A 260 -6.20 -4.94 0.63
CA MET A 260 -4.99 -5.31 -0.11
C MET A 260 -4.45 -4.16 -0.96
N GLU A 261 -5.34 -3.39 -1.58
CA GLU A 261 -4.98 -2.24 -2.42
C GLU A 261 -4.46 -1.09 -1.56
N ALA A 262 -5.15 -0.77 -0.45
CA ALA A 262 -4.72 0.27 0.47
C ALA A 262 -3.35 0.00 1.08
N LEU A 263 -3.11 -1.23 1.56
CA LEU A 263 -1.81 -1.62 2.12
C LEU A 263 -0.70 -1.63 1.07
N GLY A 264 -1.02 -2.07 -0.15
CA GLY A 264 -0.08 -2.06 -1.27
C GLY A 264 0.27 -0.63 -1.70
N GLN A 265 -0.71 0.26 -1.78
CA GLN A 265 -0.52 1.65 -2.15
C GLN A 265 0.28 2.43 -1.11
N GLU A 266 0.01 2.22 0.18
CA GLU A 266 0.72 2.90 1.28
C GLU A 266 2.22 2.57 1.29
N ASN A 267 2.59 1.34 0.90
CA ASN A 267 3.97 0.86 0.94
C ASN A 267 4.62 0.75 -0.44
N GLU A 268 3.93 1.17 -1.50
CA GLU A 268 4.36 1.04 -2.90
C GLU A 268 4.71 -0.41 -3.32
N VAL A 269 4.05 -1.40 -2.72
CA VAL A 269 4.27 -2.83 -2.98
C VAL A 269 3.06 -3.50 -3.62
N GLN A 270 3.31 -4.49 -4.47
CA GLN A 270 2.24 -5.29 -5.07
C GLN A 270 1.94 -6.51 -4.20
N ILE A 271 0.80 -6.48 -3.50
CA ILE A 271 0.31 -7.58 -2.69
C ILE A 271 -0.56 -8.51 -3.53
N ALA A 272 -0.19 -9.79 -3.60
CA ALA A 272 -0.95 -10.83 -4.30
C ALA A 272 -1.99 -11.50 -3.40
N LYS A 273 -1.70 -11.63 -2.10
CA LYS A 273 -2.56 -12.32 -1.13
C LYS A 273 -2.27 -11.86 0.29
N ILE A 274 -3.30 -11.84 1.13
CA ILE A 274 -3.19 -11.65 2.58
C ILE A 274 -3.82 -12.86 3.29
N ALA A 275 -3.18 -13.35 4.34
CA ALA A 275 -3.76 -14.36 5.22
C ALA A 275 -3.56 -14.00 6.69
N TRP A 276 -4.65 -14.02 7.45
CA TRP A 276 -4.61 -13.78 8.89
C TRP A 276 -4.11 -15.02 9.65
N LEU A 277 -3.16 -14.83 10.56
CA LEU A 277 -2.52 -15.93 11.31
C LEU A 277 -3.09 -16.09 12.73
N SER A 278 -3.57 -15.00 13.34
CA SER A 278 -4.10 -15.02 14.70
C SER A 278 -5.49 -15.65 14.79
N ARG A 279 -5.88 -16.11 15.99
CA ARG A 279 -7.22 -16.67 16.22
C ARG A 279 -8.30 -15.62 15.93
N LYS A 280 -9.13 -15.89 14.92
CA LYS A 280 -10.24 -15.02 14.49
C LYS A 280 -11.36 -14.88 15.53
N ASN A 281 -11.43 -15.74 16.54
CA ASN A 281 -12.45 -15.63 17.58
C ASN A 281 -11.92 -14.99 18.87
N SER A 282 -10.73 -14.38 18.81
CA SER A 282 -10.18 -13.66 19.97
C SER A 282 -10.76 -12.25 20.07
N ALA A 283 -11.07 -11.81 21.29
CA ALA A 283 -11.46 -10.43 21.59
C ALA A 283 -10.28 -9.43 21.47
N LYS A 284 -9.14 -9.87 20.91
CA LYS A 284 -7.97 -9.02 20.70
C LYS A 284 -8.21 -8.15 19.48
N ALA A 285 -8.04 -6.84 19.66
CA ALA A 285 -8.13 -5.86 18.58
C ALA A 285 -6.95 -5.97 17.59
N TYR A 286 -5.83 -6.56 18.02
CA TYR A 286 -4.62 -6.70 17.21
C TYR A 286 -4.23 -8.16 17.02
N GLY A 287 -3.59 -8.45 15.89
CA GLY A 287 -3.04 -9.77 15.60
C GLY A 287 -1.98 -9.74 14.52
N SER A 288 -1.59 -10.94 14.10
CA SER A 288 -0.57 -11.15 13.07
C SER A 288 -1.19 -11.65 11.78
N MET A 289 -0.61 -11.23 10.66
CA MET A 289 -0.94 -11.71 9.33
C MET A 289 0.32 -12.04 8.52
N VAL A 290 0.15 -12.73 7.41
CA VAL A 290 1.15 -12.87 6.37
C VAL A 290 0.65 -12.18 5.10
N VAL A 291 1.54 -11.42 4.47
CA VAL A 291 1.33 -10.75 3.19
C VAL A 291 2.21 -11.44 2.16
N TYR A 292 1.66 -11.73 0.99
CA TYR A 292 2.40 -12.36 -0.10
C TYR A 292 2.66 -11.32 -1.19
N LEU A 293 3.93 -11.00 -1.41
CA LEU A 293 4.38 -10.01 -2.40
C LEU A 293 4.78 -10.68 -3.71
N THR A 294 4.68 -9.97 -4.82
CA THR A 294 5.05 -10.48 -6.16
C THR A 294 6.54 -10.33 -6.49
N LYS A 295 7.26 -9.50 -5.74
CA LYS A 295 8.70 -9.23 -5.93
C LYS A 295 9.48 -9.57 -4.66
N ASN A 296 10.69 -10.11 -4.84
CA ASN A 296 11.58 -10.44 -3.72
C ASN A 296 12.18 -9.20 -3.06
N SER A 297 12.37 -8.13 -3.83
CA SER A 297 12.96 -6.87 -3.35
C SER A 297 12.10 -6.17 -2.30
N ASP A 298 10.81 -6.47 -2.29
CA ASP A 298 9.81 -5.80 -1.47
C ASP A 298 9.58 -6.55 -0.14
N ALA A 299 10.18 -7.74 0.01
CA ALA A 299 9.96 -8.68 1.12
C ALA A 299 11.04 -8.60 2.21
#